data_AF-A0A942MFG7-F1
#
_entry.id   AF-A0A942MFG7-F1
#
_cell.length_a   1.000
_cell.length_b   1.000
_cell.length_c   1.000
_cell.angle_alpha   90.00
_cell.angle_beta   90.00
_cell.angle_gamma   90.00
#
_symmetry.space_group_name_H-M   'P 1'
#
loop_
_entity.id
_entity.type
_entity.pdbx_description
1 polymer ?
#
loop_
_entity_poly.entity_id
_entity_poly.type
_entity_poly.pdbx_seq_one_letter_code
_entity_poly.pdbx_strand_id
1 'polypeptide(L)'
;KIRRDLEELGAEHGFTVFPFGQGFISMSPTSKDFYQFVMEGKIRHGRHPVLDWNMGNVIVDQDAAGNIKPNKKKSTEKIDGVVALIMGLARATLGGGIDNGSVYDERGLLFI
;
A
#
# COMPACT_ATOMS: atom_id res chain seq x y z
N LYS A 1 20.37 6.47 10.93
CA LYS A 1 19.82 7.80 11.29
C LYS A 1 18.33 7.84 10.99
N ILE A 2 17.89 7.95 9.73
CA ILE A 2 16.46 8.00 9.33
C ILE A 2 15.56 6.92 9.98
N ARG A 3 15.99 5.65 10.04
CA ARG A 3 15.19 4.59 10.66
C ARG A 3 14.95 4.84 12.15
N ARG A 4 15.98 5.26 12.88
CA ARG A 4 15.91 5.54 14.32
C ARG A 4 15.03 6.75 14.58
N ASP A 5 15.19 7.80 13.78
CA ASP A 5 14.40 9.02 13.87
C ASP A 5 12.89 8.74 13.65
N LEU A 6 12.56 7.81 12.74
CA LEU A 6 11.18 7.37 12.49
C LEU A 6 10.61 6.49 13.62
N GLU A 7 11.42 5.65 14.24
CA GLU A 7 11.03 4.84 15.39
C GLU A 7 10.77 5.73 16.63
N GLU A 8 11.63 6.73 16.86
CA GLU A 8 11.48 7.74 17.92
C GLU A 8 10.20 8.56 17.72
N LEU A 9 9.95 9.05 16.49
CA LEU A 9 8.72 9.78 16.15
C LEU A 9 7.46 8.91 16.35
N GLY A 10 7.54 7.63 15.99
CA GLY A 10 6.45 6.69 16.23
C GLY A 10 6.15 6.51 17.71
N ALA A 11 7.19 6.37 18.53
CA ALA A 11 7.04 6.25 19.97
C ALA A 11 6.43 7.52 20.59
N GLU A 12 6.83 8.71 20.15
CA GLU A 12 6.29 10.00 20.62
C GLU A 12 4.78 10.14 20.35
N HIS A 13 4.33 9.72 19.17
CA HIS A 13 2.93 9.85 18.76
C HIS A 13 2.08 8.58 18.99
N GLY A 14 2.65 7.55 19.61
CA GLY A 14 1.92 6.33 19.97
C GLY A 14 1.61 5.38 18.80
N PHE A 15 2.40 5.38 17.72
CA PHE A 15 2.26 4.44 16.62
C PHE A 15 3.57 3.71 16.27
N THR A 16 3.47 2.43 15.93
CA THR A 16 4.65 1.65 15.54
C THR A 16 5.00 1.86 14.08
N VAL A 17 6.23 2.33 13.82
CA VAL A 17 6.75 2.51 12.46
C VAL A 17 7.54 1.28 12.03
N PHE A 18 7.34 0.84 10.79
CA PHE A 18 8.07 -0.29 10.21
C PHE A 18 8.74 0.12 8.91
N PRO A 19 10.00 -0.27 8.69
CA PRO A 19 10.68 -0.02 7.43
C PRO A 19 10.04 -0.85 6.32
N PHE A 20 9.69 -0.21 5.20
CA PHE A 20 9.17 -0.89 4.01
C PHE A 20 10.09 -0.64 2.82
N GLY A 21 10.70 -1.70 2.29
CA GLY A 21 11.59 -1.62 1.15
C GLY A 21 10.84 -1.28 -0.14
N GLN A 22 11.39 -0.39 -0.96
CA GLN A 22 10.82 -0.02 -2.27
C GLN A 22 11.34 -0.92 -3.42
N GLY A 23 12.07 -1.99 -3.09
CA GLY A 23 12.60 -2.96 -4.05
C GLY A 23 11.67 -4.14 -4.30
N PHE A 24 12.02 -5.00 -5.26
CA PHE A 24 11.20 -6.17 -5.65
C PHE A 24 10.91 -7.12 -4.48
N ILE A 25 11.87 -7.34 -3.57
CA ILE A 25 11.71 -8.25 -2.43
C ILE A 25 10.49 -7.88 -1.57
N SER A 26 10.32 -6.59 -1.27
CA SER A 26 9.23 -6.12 -0.39
C SER A 26 7.96 -5.78 -1.17
N MET A 27 8.08 -5.24 -2.39
CA MET A 27 6.91 -4.78 -3.16
C MET A 27 6.21 -5.91 -3.93
N SER A 28 6.94 -6.92 -4.40
CA SER A 28 6.42 -7.90 -5.35
C SER A 28 5.27 -8.74 -4.85
N PRO A 29 5.33 -9.36 -3.65
CA PRO A 29 4.23 -10.19 -3.15
C PRO A 29 2.91 -9.42 -3.15
N THR A 30 2.89 -8.25 -2.52
CA THR A 30 1.68 -7.45 -2.39
C THR A 30 1.24 -6.78 -3.69
N SER A 31 2.18 -6.46 -4.59
CA SER A 31 1.81 -5.94 -5.91
C SER A 31 1.06 -7.01 -6.73
N LYS A 32 1.42 -8.29 -6.58
CA LYS A 32 0.71 -9.42 -7.23
C LYS A 32 -0.67 -9.61 -6.64
N ASP A 33 -0.79 -9.61 -5.31
CA ASP A 33 -2.08 -9.72 -4.62
C ASP A 33 -3.00 -8.56 -4.99
N PHE A 34 -2.46 -7.34 -5.00
CA PHE A 34 -3.19 -6.14 -5.40
C PHE A 34 -3.69 -6.24 -6.85
N TYR A 35 -2.82 -6.65 -7.78
CA TYR A 35 -3.20 -6.87 -9.17
C TYR A 35 -4.33 -7.90 -9.29
N GLN A 36 -4.24 -9.02 -8.57
CA GLN A 36 -5.29 -10.03 -8.53
C GLN A 36 -6.62 -9.44 -8.01
N PHE A 37 -6.61 -8.71 -6.89
CA PHE A 37 -7.82 -8.11 -6.34
C PHE A 37 -8.46 -7.06 -7.24
N VAL A 38 -7.65 -6.30 -7.99
CA VAL A 38 -8.17 -5.39 -9.01
C VAL A 38 -8.86 -6.17 -10.14
N MET A 39 -8.23 -7.23 -10.65
CA MET A 39 -8.81 -8.08 -11.70
C MET A 39 -10.09 -8.80 -11.26
N GLU A 40 -10.17 -9.18 -9.98
CA GLU A 40 -11.35 -9.79 -9.38
C GLU A 40 -12.43 -8.77 -8.98
N GLY A 41 -12.20 -7.46 -9.15
CA GLY A 41 -13.14 -6.41 -8.75
C GLY A 41 -13.35 -6.30 -7.24
N LYS A 42 -12.38 -6.75 -6.43
CA LYS A 42 -12.46 -6.79 -4.95
C LYS A 42 -11.99 -5.50 -4.27
N ILE A 43 -11.43 -4.55 -5.02
CA ILE A 43 -10.97 -3.26 -4.49
C ILE A 43 -12.10 -2.23 -4.55
N ARG A 44 -12.48 -1.67 -3.40
CA ARG A 44 -13.40 -0.53 -3.29
C ARG A 44 -12.62 0.75 -2.96
N HIS A 45 -12.42 1.61 -3.96
CA HIS A 45 -11.70 2.90 -3.81
C HIS A 45 -12.61 4.14 -3.91
N GLY A 46 -13.93 3.94 -3.99
CA GLY A 46 -14.91 5.02 -3.92
C GLY A 46 -14.88 6.03 -5.07
N ARG A 47 -14.27 5.69 -6.22
CA ARG A 47 -14.01 6.62 -7.34
C ARG A 47 -13.29 7.89 -6.90
N HIS A 48 -12.37 7.76 -5.94
CA HIS A 48 -11.57 8.89 -5.48
C HIS A 48 -10.75 9.45 -6.65
N PRO A 49 -10.99 10.70 -7.10
CA PRO A 49 -10.53 11.19 -8.41
C PRO A 49 -9.00 11.17 -8.53
N VAL A 50 -8.28 11.44 -7.43
CA VAL A 50 -6.81 11.39 -7.41
C VAL A 50 -6.29 9.95 -7.48
N LEU A 51 -7.00 8.99 -6.89
CA LEU A 51 -6.56 7.59 -6.91
C LEU A 51 -6.85 6.97 -8.28
N ASP A 52 -7.99 7.31 -8.88
CA ASP A 52 -8.32 6.93 -10.26
C ASP A 52 -7.28 7.46 -11.25
N TRP A 53 -6.92 8.74 -11.12
CA TRP A 53 -5.87 9.34 -11.94
C TRP A 53 -4.50 8.67 -11.71
N ASN A 54 -4.09 8.47 -10.45
CA ASN A 54 -2.85 7.76 -10.15
C ASN A 54 -2.85 6.35 -10.77
N MET A 55 -3.96 5.62 -10.72
CA MET A 55 -4.09 4.28 -11.31
C MET A 55 -3.91 4.31 -12.83
N GLY A 56 -4.46 5.32 -13.50
CA GLY A 56 -4.28 5.52 -14.95
C GLY A 56 -2.83 5.81 -15.35
N ASN A 57 -1.98 6.25 -14.41
CA ASN A 57 -0.57 6.57 -14.68
C ASN A 57 0.39 5.40 -14.40
N VAL A 58 -0.04 4.36 -13.67
CA VAL A 58 0.88 3.32 -13.16
C VAL A 58 1.48 2.49 -14.28
N ILE A 59 2.81 2.47 -14.31
CA ILE A 59 3.60 1.47 -15.05
C ILE A 59 4.23 0.50 -14.08
N VAL A 60 4.15 -0.79 -14.40
CA VAL A 60 4.73 -1.89 -13.61
C VAL A 60 6.04 -2.33 -14.26
N ASP A 61 7.11 -2.43 -13.47
CA ASP A 61 8.30 -3.18 -13.88
C ASP A 61 8.11 -4.65 -13.55
N GLN A 62 8.63 -5.52 -14.41
CA GLN A 62 8.78 -6.94 -14.16
C GLN A 62 10.26 -7.33 -14.29
N ASP A 63 10.79 -8.10 -13.34
CA ASP A 63 12.14 -8.68 -13.42
C ASP A 63 12.14 -10.05 -14.12
N ALA A 64 13.33 -10.62 -14.34
CA ALA A 64 13.48 -11.93 -15.00
C ALA A 64 12.90 -13.09 -14.19
N ALA A 65 12.69 -12.93 -12.89
CA ALA A 65 12.06 -13.92 -12.02
C ALA A 65 10.53 -13.73 -11.95
N GLY A 66 9.97 -12.80 -12.73
CA GLY A 66 8.54 -12.50 -12.75
C GLY A 66 8.06 -11.74 -11.52
N ASN A 67 8.95 -11.12 -10.74
CA ASN A 67 8.56 -10.19 -9.70
C ASN A 67 8.09 -8.89 -10.32
N ILE A 68 7.06 -8.29 -9.73
CA ILE A 68 6.50 -7.04 -10.23
C ILE A 68 6.58 -5.94 -9.19
N LYS A 69 6.70 -4.69 -9.62
CA LYS A 69 6.53 -3.53 -8.73
C LYS A 69 6.12 -2.29 -9.53
N PRO A 70 5.36 -1.36 -8.94
CA PRO A 70 5.14 -0.06 -9.57
C PRO A 70 6.47 0.68 -9.80
N ASN A 71 6.60 1.31 -10.96
CA ASN A 71 7.78 2.08 -11.34
C ASN A 71 7.44 3.56 -11.51
N LYS A 72 7.75 4.33 -10.46
CA LYS A 72 7.56 5.79 -10.45
C LYS A 72 8.38 6.54 -11.52
N LYS A 73 9.53 6.01 -11.92
CA LYS A 73 10.40 6.67 -12.93
C LYS A 73 9.89 6.48 -14.36
N LYS A 74 9.19 5.39 -14.63
CA LYS A 74 8.61 5.11 -15.96
C LYS A 74 7.18 5.63 -16.11
N SER A 75 6.44 5.69 -15.00
CA SER A 75 5.07 6.20 -15.00
C SER A 75 5.01 7.65 -15.49
N THR A 76 3.98 7.98 -16.27
CA THR A 76 3.83 9.30 -16.91
C THR A 76 3.73 10.42 -15.88
N GLU A 77 3.02 10.17 -14.79
CA GLU A 77 2.71 11.14 -13.74
C GLU A 77 2.77 10.51 -12.35
N LYS A 78 2.20 11.18 -11.34
CA LYS A 78 2.18 10.68 -9.96
C LYS A 78 1.45 9.34 -9.87
N ILE A 79 1.99 8.50 -8.97
CA ILE A 79 1.47 7.17 -8.63
C ILE A 79 1.51 6.93 -7.11
N ASP A 80 1.79 7.98 -6.33
CA ASP A 80 2.04 7.87 -4.90
C ASP A 80 0.85 7.24 -4.15
N GLY A 81 -0.38 7.52 -4.59
CA GLY A 81 -1.59 6.90 -4.03
C GLY A 81 -1.63 5.38 -4.23
N VAL A 82 -1.21 4.88 -5.40
CA VAL A 82 -1.19 3.42 -5.67
C VAL A 82 -0.07 2.74 -4.89
N VAL A 83 1.11 3.37 -4.83
CA VAL A 83 2.23 2.87 -4.01
C VAL A 83 1.83 2.80 -2.53
N ALA A 84 1.20 3.85 -2.01
CA ALA A 84 0.69 3.88 -0.64
C ALA A 84 -0.36 2.80 -0.39
N LEU A 85 -1.26 2.56 -1.34
CA LEU A 85 -2.28 1.50 -1.24
C LEU A 85 -1.65 0.10 -1.17
N ILE A 86 -0.66 -0.18 -2.03
CA ILE A 86 0.08 -1.45 -2.00
C ILE A 86 0.83 -1.61 -0.67
N MET A 87 1.50 -0.57 -0.19
CA MET A 87 2.20 -0.61 1.10
C MET A 87 1.24 -0.82 2.28
N GLY A 88 0.07 -0.16 2.24
CA GLY A 88 -0.99 -0.33 3.24
C GLY A 88 -1.53 -1.77 3.24
N LEU A 89 -1.80 -2.33 2.07
CA LEU A 89 -2.24 -3.71 1.92
C LEU A 89 -1.19 -4.69 2.48
N ALA A 90 0.09 -4.44 2.23
CA ALA A 90 1.17 -5.29 2.73
C ALA A 90 1.21 -5.31 4.26
N ARG A 91 0.99 -4.16 4.89
CA ARG A 91 0.92 -4.06 6.36
C ARG A 91 -0.33 -4.72 6.92
N ALA A 92 -1.46 -4.59 6.24
CA ALA A 92 -2.71 -5.23 6.64
C ALA A 92 -2.62 -6.76 6.57
N THR A 93 -1.90 -7.33 5.60
CA THR A 93 -1.75 -8.78 5.47
C THR A 93 -0.65 -9.38 6.35
N LEU A 94 0.46 -8.66 6.58
CA LEU A 94 1.58 -9.14 7.40
C LEU A 94 1.37 -9.00 8.91
N GLY A 95 0.41 -8.19 9.36
CA GLY A 95 0.20 -7.86 10.78
C GLY A 95 -0.32 -8.99 11.67
N GLY A 96 -0.51 -10.21 11.14
CA GLY A 96 -1.36 -11.21 11.77
C GLY A 96 -2.82 -10.86 11.54
N GLY A 97 -3.62 -11.84 11.11
CA GLY A 97 -4.98 -11.63 10.68
C GLY A 97 -5.89 -10.94 11.71
N ILE A 98 -7.07 -10.59 11.22
CA ILE A 98 -8.19 -9.91 11.86
C ILE A 98 -8.71 -10.76 13.05
N ASP A 99 -7.98 -10.85 14.15
CA ASP A 99 -8.53 -11.51 15.36
C ASP A 99 -9.59 -10.62 16.04
N ASN A 100 -9.58 -9.31 15.75
CA ASN A 100 -10.45 -8.31 16.41
C ASN A 100 -11.42 -7.57 15.46
N GLY A 101 -11.71 -8.13 14.28
CA GLY A 101 -12.64 -7.48 13.33
C GLY A 101 -12.11 -6.16 12.73
N SER A 102 -12.94 -5.47 11.94
CA SER A 102 -12.62 -4.12 11.49
C SER A 102 -13.03 -3.11 12.55
N VAL A 103 -12.18 -2.10 12.83
CA VAL A 103 -12.58 -0.97 13.70
C VAL A 103 -13.85 -0.29 13.18
N TYR A 104 -14.10 -0.35 11.87
CA TYR A 104 -15.32 0.20 11.27
C TYR A 104 -16.59 -0.60 11.62
N ASP A 105 -16.47 -1.87 12.02
CA ASP A 105 -17.62 -2.70 12.41
C ASP A 105 -18.16 -2.26 13.78
N GLU A 106 -17.28 -1.84 14.70
CA GLU A 106 -17.66 -1.37 16.03
C GLU A 106 -17.90 0.15 16.07
N ARG A 107 -16.95 0.93 15.53
CA ARG A 107 -16.98 2.40 15.60
C ARG A 107 -17.85 3.03 14.53
N GLY A 108 -18.12 2.32 13.43
CA GLY A 108 -18.73 2.90 12.24
C GLY A 108 -17.81 3.88 11.49
N LEU A 109 -18.40 4.60 10.53
CA LEU A 109 -17.74 5.66 9.80
C LEU A 109 -17.70 6.94 10.64
N LEU A 110 -16.51 7.53 10.78
CA LEU A 110 -16.37 8.87 11.34
C LEU A 110 -16.56 9.90 10.22
N PHE A 111 -17.50 10.81 10.42
CA PHE A 111 -17.64 11.99 9.58
C PHE A 111 -16.91 13.15 10.26
N ILE A 112 -15.99 13.77 9.53
CA ILE A 112 -15.17 14.90 9.98
C ILE A 112 -15.47 16.09 9.07
#